data_AF-A0A845U8H1-F1
#
_entry.id   AF-A0A845U8H1-F1
#
_cell.length_a   1.000
_cell.length_b   1.000
_cell.length_c   1.000
_cell.angle_alpha   90.00
_cell.angle_beta   90.00
_cell.angle_gamma   90.00
#
_symmetry.space_group_name_H-M   'P 1'
#
loop_
_entity.id
_entity.type
_entity.pdbx_description
1 polymer ?
#
loop_
_entity_poly.entity_id
_entity_poly.type
_entity_poly.pdbx_seq_one_letter_code
_entity_poly.pdbx_strand_id
1 'polypeptide(L)'
;GPAPVSVPNVVGLSQAAATTAITNAGLILGTVTTASSNTVPAGNVISESPVSGTLVNRGSSVSLVVSSGAAPTVVSFKVLFGGQSYNVTGSTRTRLPWQITGIQVVFSKPITTGGVASLSGVIVTGFGGLGTTTLNWSINPVPQGNLAVALSGSGPNALKDAAGNGLGGGAGFAQALKVLWGDFNDDGVVSAGDLIGVNNATVSPYNIFADMNGDGTVSVSDVQIVRARVGTSLP
;
A
#
# COMPACT_ATOMS: atom_id res chain seq x y z
N GLY A 1 54.62 -3.05 -9.58
CA GLY A 1 53.55 -2.11 -9.20
C GLY A 1 53.45 -2.04 -7.68
N PRO A 2 52.74 -1.05 -7.11
CA PRO A 2 52.52 -0.97 -5.66
C PRO A 2 51.85 -2.22 -5.11
N ALA A 3 52.10 -2.54 -3.84
CA ALA A 3 51.52 -3.71 -3.19
C ALA A 3 49.97 -3.63 -3.20
N PRO A 4 49.27 -4.75 -3.48
CA PRO A 4 47.82 -4.81 -3.36
C PRO A 4 47.35 -4.46 -1.94
N VAL A 5 46.16 -3.87 -1.85
CA VAL A 5 45.49 -3.52 -0.60
C VAL A 5 44.32 -4.48 -0.40
N SER A 6 44.13 -4.96 0.83
CA SER A 6 42.95 -5.74 1.20
C SER A 6 41.74 -4.84 1.37
N VAL A 7 40.60 -5.22 0.77
CA VAL A 7 39.32 -4.54 1.01
C VAL A 7 38.92 -4.70 2.49
N PRO A 8 38.61 -3.60 3.21
CA PRO A 8 38.14 -3.66 4.60
C PRO A 8 36.71 -4.22 4.65
N ASN A 9 36.34 -4.90 5.73
CA ASN A 9 34.95 -5.29 5.95
C ASN A 9 34.14 -4.09 6.44
N VAL A 10 33.24 -3.58 5.62
CA VAL A 10 32.34 -2.47 6.00
C VAL A 10 30.87 -2.87 6.17
N VAL A 11 30.56 -4.16 6.04
CA VAL A 11 29.19 -4.67 6.20
C VAL A 11 28.69 -4.41 7.63
N GLY A 12 27.47 -3.87 7.73
CA GLY A 12 26.86 -3.48 9.00
C GLY A 12 27.26 -2.10 9.53
N LEU A 13 28.30 -1.46 8.97
CA LEU A 13 28.67 -0.09 9.32
C LEU A 13 27.72 0.92 8.66
N SER A 14 27.64 2.13 9.22
CA SER A 14 26.97 3.25 8.55
C SER A 14 27.70 3.61 7.27
N GLN A 15 26.99 4.12 6.25
CA GLN A 15 27.61 4.54 4.99
C GLN A 15 28.79 5.51 5.20
N ALA A 16 28.68 6.42 6.17
CA ALA A 16 29.76 7.36 6.49
C ALA A 16 31.00 6.62 7.05
N ALA A 17 30.81 5.71 8.01
CA ALA A 17 31.90 4.94 8.59
C ALA A 17 32.54 3.99 7.55
N ALA A 18 31.72 3.37 6.71
CA ALA A 18 32.17 2.54 5.59
C ALA A 18 33.04 3.34 4.61
N THR A 19 32.60 4.55 4.23
CA THR A 19 33.35 5.44 3.35
C THR A 19 34.71 5.78 3.96
N THR A 20 34.76 6.15 5.24
CA THR A 20 36.02 6.43 5.95
C THR A 20 36.95 5.22 5.99
N ALA A 21 36.43 4.01 6.25
CA ALA A 21 37.23 2.78 6.26
C ALA A 21 37.84 2.47 4.89
N ILE A 22 37.07 2.62 3.81
CA ILE A 22 37.51 2.43 2.43
C ILE A 22 38.61 3.44 2.07
N THR A 23 38.40 4.73 2.37
CA THR A 23 39.39 5.77 2.07
C THR A 23 40.67 5.59 2.89
N ASN A 24 40.58 5.16 4.15
CA ASN A 24 41.73 4.91 5.00
C ASN A 24 42.57 3.70 4.52
N ALA A 25 41.94 2.73 3.85
CA ALA A 25 42.65 1.63 3.20
C ALA A 25 43.39 2.09 1.91
N GLY A 26 43.13 3.29 1.40
CA GLY A 26 43.66 3.77 0.11
C GLY A 26 42.86 3.25 -1.09
N LEU A 27 41.58 2.91 -0.87
CA LEU A 27 40.60 2.59 -1.90
C LEU A 27 39.67 3.79 -2.11
N ILE A 28 38.87 3.77 -3.18
CA ILE A 28 37.88 4.81 -3.46
C ILE A 28 36.46 4.26 -3.33
N LEU A 29 35.54 5.10 -2.89
CA LEU A 29 34.12 4.75 -2.87
C LEU A 29 33.62 4.66 -4.33
N GLY A 30 33.05 3.52 -4.68
CA GLY A 30 32.41 3.27 -5.97
C GLY A 30 30.94 3.70 -5.98
N THR A 31 30.13 2.98 -6.75
CA THR A 31 28.69 3.21 -6.79
C THR A 31 28.05 2.82 -5.46
N VAL A 32 27.25 3.72 -4.90
CA VAL A 32 26.38 3.41 -3.76
C VAL A 32 24.97 3.19 -4.29
N THR A 33 24.48 1.98 -4.10
CA THR A 33 23.08 1.63 -4.39
C THR A 33 22.36 1.39 -3.08
N THR A 34 21.03 1.55 -3.07
CA THR A 34 20.20 1.27 -1.90
C THR A 34 19.36 0.04 -2.14
N ALA A 35 19.16 -0.76 -1.10
CA ALA A 35 18.24 -1.89 -1.12
C ALA A 35 17.49 -1.98 0.21
N SER A 36 16.25 -2.46 0.18
CA SER A 36 15.49 -2.72 1.40
C SER A 36 16.05 -3.92 2.16
N SER A 37 16.13 -3.81 3.48
CA SER A 37 16.48 -4.92 4.36
C SER A 37 15.66 -4.89 5.64
N ASN A 38 15.09 -6.03 6.00
CA ASN A 38 14.35 -6.19 7.25
C ASN A 38 15.26 -6.43 8.45
N THR A 39 16.53 -6.79 8.22
CA THR A 39 17.50 -7.15 9.26
C THR A 39 18.59 -6.09 9.44
N VAL A 40 18.90 -5.31 8.41
CA VAL A 40 19.92 -4.25 8.44
C VAL A 40 19.23 -2.89 8.61
N PRO A 41 19.56 -2.11 9.66
CA PRO A 41 18.99 -0.78 9.85
C PRO A 41 19.21 0.15 8.65
N ALA A 42 18.27 1.06 8.42
CA ALA A 42 18.42 2.06 7.37
C ALA A 42 19.70 2.89 7.57
N GLY A 43 20.46 3.11 6.50
CA GLY A 43 21.74 3.82 6.50
C GLY A 43 22.98 2.94 6.69
N ASN A 44 22.81 1.64 6.98
CA ASN A 44 23.92 0.71 7.16
C ASN A 44 24.18 -0.13 5.91
N VAL A 45 25.43 -0.52 5.68
CA VAL A 45 25.85 -1.33 4.53
C VAL A 45 25.30 -2.76 4.64
N ILE A 46 24.56 -3.19 3.64
CA ILE A 46 24.08 -4.57 3.46
C ILE A 46 25.19 -5.44 2.87
N SER A 47 25.84 -4.95 1.82
CA SER A 47 26.91 -5.66 1.12
C SER A 47 27.87 -4.69 0.45
N GLU A 48 29.08 -5.18 0.21
CA GLU A 48 30.12 -4.47 -0.50
C GLU A 48 30.64 -5.32 -1.67
N SER A 49 31.14 -4.67 -2.71
CA SER A 49 31.77 -5.32 -3.85
C SER A 49 32.96 -4.50 -4.34
N PRO A 50 34.20 -5.04 -4.35
CA PRO A 50 34.57 -6.43 -4.01
C PRO A 50 34.38 -6.79 -2.54
N VAL A 51 34.25 -8.09 -2.23
CA VAL A 51 34.02 -8.57 -0.85
C VAL A 51 35.24 -8.32 0.06
N SER A 52 35.00 -8.13 1.35
CA SER A 52 36.05 -8.00 2.38
C SER A 52 37.17 -9.03 2.21
N GLY A 53 38.42 -8.62 2.40
CA GLY A 53 39.58 -9.51 2.28
C GLY A 53 40.09 -9.72 0.85
N THR A 54 39.35 -9.26 -0.17
CA THR A 54 39.83 -9.30 -1.56
C THR A 54 41.03 -8.37 -1.72
N LEU A 55 42.11 -8.86 -2.33
CA LEU A 55 43.27 -8.05 -2.67
C LEU A 55 43.03 -7.32 -3.99
N VAL A 56 43.04 -6.00 -3.94
CA VAL A 56 42.84 -5.13 -5.11
C VAL A 56 43.97 -4.14 -5.24
N ASN A 57 44.12 -3.56 -6.43
CA ASN A 57 45.08 -2.48 -6.62
C ASN A 57 44.66 -1.25 -5.81
N ARG A 58 45.63 -0.52 -5.27
CA ARG A 58 45.36 0.77 -4.61
C ARG A 58 44.59 1.70 -5.55
N GLY A 59 43.59 2.39 -5.04
CA GLY A 59 42.69 3.22 -5.83
C GLY A 59 41.57 2.48 -6.56
N SER A 60 41.41 1.17 -6.36
CA SER A 60 40.23 0.43 -6.86
C SER A 60 38.96 0.90 -6.17
N SER A 61 37.84 0.84 -6.89
CA SER A 61 36.53 1.22 -6.37
C SER A 61 35.86 0.08 -5.61
N VAL A 62 35.25 0.42 -4.47
CA VAL A 62 34.40 -0.48 -3.68
C VAL A 62 32.97 0.06 -3.74
N SER A 63 32.10 -0.68 -4.40
CA SER A 63 30.67 -0.37 -4.49
C SER A 63 29.95 -0.88 -3.25
N LEU A 64 28.97 -0.12 -2.78
CA LEU A 64 28.20 -0.43 -1.58
C LEU A 64 26.72 -0.59 -1.92
N VAL A 65 26.09 -1.55 -1.26
CA VAL A 65 24.64 -1.64 -1.16
C VAL A 65 24.28 -1.23 0.27
N VAL A 66 23.59 -0.10 0.41
CA VAL A 66 23.19 0.45 1.72
C VAL A 66 21.71 0.13 1.96
N SER A 67 21.39 -0.24 3.19
CA SER A 67 20.03 -0.50 3.61
C SER A 67 19.22 0.79 3.61
N SER A 68 18.05 0.75 2.99
CA SER A 68 16.98 1.75 3.17
C SER A 68 16.03 1.38 4.32
N GLY A 69 16.32 0.29 5.04
CA GLY A 69 15.45 -0.33 6.04
C GLY A 69 14.36 -1.19 5.40
N ALA A 70 13.38 -1.61 6.20
CA ALA A 70 12.28 -2.46 5.74
C ALA A 70 11.45 -1.75 4.65
N ALA A 71 10.91 -2.50 3.69
CA ALA A 71 10.04 -1.91 2.68
C ALA A 71 8.74 -1.35 3.31
N PRO A 72 8.07 -0.39 2.63
CA PRO A 72 6.77 0.08 3.10
C PRO A 72 5.74 -1.05 3.12
N THR A 73 4.90 -1.06 4.15
CA THR A 73 3.81 -2.02 4.35
C THR A 73 2.49 -1.28 4.44
N VAL A 74 1.39 -1.93 4.02
CA VAL A 74 0.04 -1.37 4.19
C VAL A 74 -0.35 -1.48 5.65
N VAL A 75 -0.71 -0.35 6.25
CA VAL A 75 -1.17 -0.21 7.64
C VAL A 75 -2.69 -0.21 7.70
N SER A 76 -3.35 0.46 6.75
CA SER A 76 -4.81 0.42 6.65
C SER A 76 -5.26 0.59 5.21
N PHE A 77 -6.41 -0.01 4.91
CA PHE A 77 -7.12 0.17 3.66
C PHE A 77 -8.54 0.62 3.94
N LYS A 78 -8.91 1.78 3.43
CA LYS A 78 -10.26 2.30 3.53
C LYS A 78 -10.91 2.36 2.16
N VAL A 79 -12.14 1.84 2.08
CA VAL A 79 -13.05 2.18 0.98
C VAL A 79 -13.69 3.52 1.27
N LEU A 80 -13.78 4.37 0.25
CA LEU A 80 -14.48 5.65 0.31
C LEU A 80 -15.84 5.49 -0.37
N PHE A 81 -16.88 6.03 0.24
CA PHE A 81 -18.26 6.00 -0.25
C PHE A 81 -18.95 7.28 0.24
N GLY A 82 -19.58 8.03 -0.66
CA GLY A 82 -20.10 9.36 -0.33
C GLY A 82 -19.03 10.24 0.35
N GLY A 83 -19.37 10.81 1.50
CA GLY A 83 -18.46 11.58 2.37
C GLY A 83 -17.74 10.74 3.45
N GLN A 84 -17.91 9.42 3.43
CA GLN A 84 -17.49 8.53 4.50
C GLN A 84 -16.39 7.55 4.06
N SER A 85 -15.81 6.87 5.05
CA SER A 85 -14.78 5.86 4.80
C SER A 85 -14.88 4.69 5.78
N TYR A 86 -14.60 3.48 5.29
CA TYR A 86 -14.66 2.26 6.09
C TYR A 86 -13.37 1.45 5.93
N ASN A 87 -12.71 1.11 7.05
CA ASN A 87 -11.50 0.29 7.04
C ASN A 87 -11.87 -1.18 6.86
N VAL A 88 -11.30 -1.84 5.85
CA VAL A 88 -11.58 -3.25 5.55
C VAL A 88 -10.45 -4.18 5.98
N THR A 89 -9.30 -3.66 6.40
CA THR A 89 -8.17 -4.49 6.83
C THR A 89 -8.57 -5.32 8.06
N GLY A 90 -8.59 -6.65 7.91
CA GLY A 90 -9.00 -7.57 8.98
C GLY A 90 -10.51 -7.69 9.19
N SER A 91 -11.34 -7.07 8.34
CA SER A 91 -12.79 -7.27 8.36
C SER A 91 -13.15 -8.64 7.78
N THR A 92 -14.11 -9.33 8.41
CA THR A 92 -14.70 -10.57 7.87
C THR A 92 -15.71 -10.30 6.77
N ARG A 93 -16.20 -9.05 6.64
CA ARG A 93 -17.12 -8.66 5.58
C ARG A 93 -16.38 -8.58 4.25
N THR A 94 -16.80 -9.44 3.32
CA THR A 94 -16.27 -9.47 1.95
C THR A 94 -17.23 -8.83 0.96
N ARG A 95 -18.48 -8.57 1.38
CA ARG A 95 -19.50 -7.93 0.56
C ARG A 95 -19.94 -6.63 1.22
N LEU A 96 -19.95 -5.56 0.44
CA LEU A 96 -20.11 -4.20 0.91
C LEU A 96 -21.49 -3.67 0.51
N PRO A 97 -22.27 -3.14 1.46
CA PRO A 97 -23.64 -2.69 1.22
C PRO A 97 -23.75 -1.38 0.47
N TRP A 98 -22.67 -0.74 0.02
CA TRP A 98 -22.69 0.64 -0.48
C TRP A 98 -21.83 0.80 -1.74
N GLN A 99 -22.11 1.84 -2.53
CA GLN A 99 -21.32 2.19 -3.71
C GLN A 99 -19.94 2.74 -3.32
N ILE A 100 -18.88 2.16 -3.87
CA ILE A 100 -17.51 2.63 -3.63
C ILE A 100 -17.16 3.74 -4.64
N THR A 101 -16.65 4.87 -4.15
CA THR A 101 -16.24 6.04 -4.94
C THR A 101 -14.72 6.27 -4.93
N GLY A 102 -14.01 5.63 -4.00
CA GLY A 102 -12.57 5.72 -3.93
C GLY A 102 -11.94 4.74 -2.97
N ILE A 103 -10.62 4.78 -2.92
CA ILE A 103 -9.79 3.94 -2.07
C ILE A 103 -8.74 4.83 -1.42
N GLN A 104 -8.50 4.61 -0.13
CA GLN A 104 -7.39 5.19 0.60
C GLN A 104 -6.53 4.08 1.19
N VAL A 105 -5.23 4.11 0.93
CA VAL A 105 -4.25 3.20 1.54
C VAL A 105 -3.28 4.02 2.36
N VAL A 106 -3.08 3.61 3.61
CA VAL A 106 -2.05 4.17 4.49
C VAL A 106 -0.90 3.19 4.56
N PHE A 107 0.31 3.70 4.33
CA PHE A 107 1.56 2.95 4.36
C PHE A 107 2.38 3.30 5.61
N SER A 108 3.27 2.39 6.01
CA SER A 108 4.19 2.59 7.13
C SER A 108 5.31 3.60 6.84
N LYS A 109 5.49 3.98 5.56
CA LYS A 109 6.50 4.94 5.09
C LYS A 109 5.96 5.79 3.93
N PRO A 110 6.50 7.00 3.70
CA PRO A 110 6.08 7.84 2.59
C PRO A 110 6.28 7.18 1.23
N ILE A 111 5.32 7.39 0.32
CA ILE A 111 5.37 6.92 -1.07
C ILE A 111 5.65 8.12 -1.97
N THR A 112 6.78 8.13 -2.66
CA THR A 112 7.24 9.28 -3.45
C THR A 112 7.11 9.08 -4.95
N THR A 113 6.96 7.84 -5.41
CA THR A 113 6.79 7.50 -6.82
C THR A 113 5.64 6.52 -7.01
N GLY A 114 4.92 6.67 -8.12
CA GLY A 114 3.71 5.90 -8.41
C GLY A 114 2.82 6.60 -9.43
N GLY A 115 1.79 5.91 -9.91
CA GLY A 115 0.78 6.48 -10.80
C GLY A 115 -0.50 5.65 -10.82
N VAL A 116 -1.50 6.08 -11.62
CA VAL A 116 -2.78 5.35 -11.75
C VAL A 116 -2.60 3.90 -12.21
N ALA A 117 -1.55 3.62 -13.00
CA ALA A 117 -1.19 2.28 -13.45
C ALA A 117 -0.55 1.40 -12.35
N SER A 118 -0.32 1.93 -11.14
CA SER A 118 0.09 1.13 -9.99
C SER A 118 -1.06 0.28 -9.46
N LEU A 119 -2.32 0.57 -9.83
CA LEU A 119 -3.47 -0.24 -9.48
C LEU A 119 -3.89 -1.12 -10.66
N SER A 120 -4.20 -2.38 -10.37
CA SER A 120 -4.80 -3.32 -11.32
C SER A 120 -6.17 -3.77 -10.84
N GLY A 121 -7.06 -4.05 -11.80
CA GLY A 121 -8.42 -4.55 -11.54
C GLY A 121 -9.48 -3.47 -11.27
N VAL A 122 -9.12 -2.19 -11.39
CA VAL A 122 -10.02 -1.05 -11.11
C VAL A 122 -9.89 0.04 -12.18
N ILE A 123 -11.02 0.67 -12.54
CA ILE A 123 -11.03 1.88 -13.35
C ILE A 123 -10.80 3.08 -12.43
N VAL A 124 -9.55 3.54 -12.40
CA VAL A 124 -9.11 4.67 -11.58
C VAL A 124 -9.26 5.97 -12.37
N THR A 125 -9.85 6.99 -11.76
CA THR A 125 -10.03 8.33 -12.35
C THR A 125 -9.13 9.38 -11.73
N GLY A 126 -8.51 9.09 -10.58
CA GLY A 126 -7.59 10.01 -9.90
C GLY A 126 -6.58 9.30 -9.02
N PHE A 127 -5.40 9.90 -8.89
CA PHE A 127 -4.32 9.45 -8.01
C PHE A 127 -3.69 10.66 -7.33
N GLY A 128 -3.57 10.63 -6.01
CA GLY A 128 -3.01 11.75 -5.23
C GLY A 128 -2.38 11.29 -3.92
N GLY A 129 -1.67 12.22 -3.28
CA GLY A 129 -0.98 11.98 -2.00
C GLY A 129 0.49 11.59 -2.10
N LEU A 130 1.12 11.75 -3.28
CA LEU A 130 2.57 11.55 -3.44
C LEU A 130 3.36 12.42 -2.44
N GLY A 131 4.42 11.83 -1.88
CA GLY A 131 5.22 12.44 -0.82
C GLY A 131 4.66 12.23 0.58
N THR A 132 3.51 11.57 0.72
CA THR A 132 2.89 11.27 2.02
C THR A 132 2.82 9.76 2.29
N THR A 133 2.44 9.38 3.50
CA THR A 133 2.15 7.98 3.87
C THR A 133 0.76 7.55 3.45
N THR A 134 -0.11 8.46 2.99
CA THR A 134 -1.50 8.17 2.66
C THR A 134 -1.75 8.45 1.19
N LEU A 135 -2.11 7.42 0.44
CA LEU A 135 -2.47 7.55 -0.96
C LEU A 135 -3.97 7.44 -1.12
N ASN A 136 -4.51 8.32 -1.97
CA ASN A 136 -5.92 8.31 -2.32
C ASN A 136 -6.06 8.05 -3.82
N TRP A 137 -6.93 7.11 -4.16
CA TRP A 137 -7.38 6.85 -5.52
C TRP A 137 -8.85 7.15 -5.63
N SER A 138 -9.20 7.98 -6.60
CA SER A 138 -10.60 8.15 -7.01
C SER A 138 -10.90 7.10 -8.06
N ILE A 139 -12.06 6.45 -7.94
CA ILE A 139 -12.50 5.44 -8.91
C ILE A 139 -13.81 5.90 -9.54
N ASN A 140 -14.11 5.42 -10.74
CA ASN A 140 -15.47 5.55 -11.24
C ASN A 140 -16.40 4.77 -10.30
N PRO A 141 -17.48 5.37 -9.78
CA PRO A 141 -18.28 4.72 -8.76
C PRO A 141 -18.71 3.31 -9.16
N VAL A 142 -18.48 2.32 -8.29
CA VAL A 142 -18.78 0.91 -8.58
C VAL A 142 -20.12 0.54 -7.95
N PRO A 143 -21.21 0.42 -8.72
CA PRO A 143 -22.57 0.29 -8.16
C PRO A 143 -22.95 -1.14 -7.76
N GLN A 144 -22.43 -2.15 -8.46
CA GLN A 144 -22.61 -3.56 -8.13
C GLN A 144 -21.53 -4.38 -8.85
N GLY A 145 -20.96 -5.37 -8.18
CA GLY A 145 -20.05 -6.32 -8.79
C GLY A 145 -18.77 -6.57 -7.98
N ASN A 146 -17.78 -7.16 -8.65
CA ASN A 146 -16.53 -7.54 -8.02
C ASN A 146 -15.49 -6.45 -8.24
N LEU A 147 -14.96 -5.91 -7.16
CA LEU A 147 -13.85 -4.99 -7.13
C LEU A 147 -12.59 -5.74 -6.68
N ALA A 148 -11.75 -6.09 -7.64
CA ALA A 148 -10.43 -6.64 -7.36
C ALA A 148 -9.41 -5.50 -7.40
N VAL A 149 -8.76 -5.24 -6.28
CA VAL A 149 -7.79 -4.16 -6.16
C VAL A 149 -6.44 -4.75 -5.84
N ALA A 150 -5.47 -4.56 -6.74
CA ALA A 150 -4.09 -4.97 -6.52
C ALA A 150 -3.10 -3.81 -6.71
N LEU A 151 -2.04 -3.76 -5.90
CA LEU A 151 -0.93 -2.80 -6.07
C LEU A 151 0.25 -3.43 -6.82
N SER A 152 0.84 -2.66 -7.73
CA SER A 152 2.09 -3.01 -8.41
C SER A 152 3.31 -2.68 -7.55
N GLY A 153 4.11 -3.71 -7.26
CA GLY A 153 5.36 -3.60 -6.50
C GLY A 153 6.62 -3.44 -7.36
N SER A 154 6.51 -3.53 -8.70
CA SER A 154 7.67 -3.46 -9.61
C SER A 154 7.33 -2.86 -10.97
N GLY A 155 8.30 -2.14 -11.56
CA GLY A 155 8.15 -1.49 -12.87
C GLY A 155 8.29 0.04 -12.82
N PRO A 156 8.18 0.71 -13.98
CA PRO A 156 8.31 2.17 -14.07
C PRO A 156 7.16 2.91 -13.37
N ASN A 157 5.97 2.32 -13.33
CA ASN A 157 4.78 2.90 -12.72
C ASN A 157 4.42 2.26 -11.37
N ALA A 158 5.31 1.48 -10.75
CA ALA A 158 5.04 0.88 -9.45
C ALA A 158 5.11 1.90 -8.32
N LEU A 159 4.40 1.64 -7.22
CA LEU A 159 4.57 2.42 -6.00
C LEU A 159 5.95 2.14 -5.40
N LYS A 160 6.70 3.19 -5.08
CA LYS A 160 7.99 3.08 -4.38
C LYS A 160 8.17 4.19 -3.37
N ASP A 161 8.95 3.91 -2.34
CA ASP A 161 9.37 4.92 -1.37
C ASP A 161 10.42 5.88 -1.94
N ALA A 162 10.82 6.85 -1.10
CA ALA A 162 11.85 7.84 -1.42
C ALA A 162 13.20 7.23 -1.83
N ALA A 163 13.49 6.01 -1.38
CA ALA A 163 14.71 5.29 -1.69
C ALA A 163 14.55 4.35 -2.90
N GLY A 164 13.44 4.45 -3.64
CA GLY A 164 13.17 3.67 -4.84
C GLY A 164 12.84 2.21 -4.56
N ASN A 165 12.60 1.83 -3.30
CA ASN A 165 12.22 0.46 -2.98
C ASN A 165 10.77 0.25 -3.36
N GLY A 166 10.54 -0.76 -4.20
CA GLY A 166 9.21 -1.28 -4.41
C GLY A 166 8.64 -1.82 -3.11
N LEU A 167 7.32 -1.89 -3.01
CA LEU A 167 6.64 -2.55 -1.90
C LEU A 167 7.08 -4.04 -1.87
N GLY A 168 8.05 -4.40 -1.02
CA GLY A 168 8.77 -5.68 -1.07
C GLY A 168 9.01 -6.32 0.30
N GLY A 169 8.29 -7.41 0.56
CA GLY A 169 8.16 -8.14 1.83
C GLY A 169 6.76 -8.76 1.97
N GLY A 170 5.81 -8.22 1.20
CA GLY A 170 4.61 -8.88 0.73
C GLY A 170 4.27 -8.32 -0.64
N ALA A 171 4.29 -9.17 -1.67
CA ALA A 171 3.23 -9.10 -2.67
C ALA A 171 1.93 -9.19 -1.87
N GLY A 172 1.13 -8.13 -1.74
CA GLY A 172 0.28 -8.15 -0.54
C GLY A 172 -0.70 -7.03 -0.31
N PHE A 173 -1.07 -6.29 -1.33
CA PHE A 173 -2.38 -5.67 -1.31
C PHE A 173 -3.16 -6.22 -2.49
N ALA A 174 -4.01 -7.21 -2.23
CA ALA A 174 -4.94 -7.80 -3.17
C ALA A 174 -6.26 -7.99 -2.42
N GLN A 175 -7.17 -7.03 -2.55
CA GLN A 175 -8.50 -7.14 -1.95
C GLN A 175 -9.50 -7.50 -3.05
N ALA A 176 -10.25 -8.56 -2.84
CA ALA A 176 -11.44 -8.86 -3.61
C ALA A 176 -12.65 -8.46 -2.77
N LEU A 177 -13.30 -7.36 -3.15
CA LEU A 177 -14.51 -6.87 -2.51
C LEU A 177 -15.68 -7.13 -3.44
N LYS A 178 -16.74 -7.71 -2.91
CA LYS A 178 -18.04 -7.80 -3.57
C LYS A 178 -18.84 -6.57 -3.19
N VAL A 179 -19.48 -5.91 -4.14
CA VAL A 179 -20.34 -4.73 -3.87
C VAL A 179 -21.76 -5.10 -4.21
N LEU A 180 -22.63 -5.16 -3.20
CA LEU A 180 -24.07 -5.34 -3.37
C LEU A 180 -24.79 -4.27 -2.56
N TRP A 181 -25.15 -3.18 -3.24
CA TRP A 181 -25.78 -2.05 -2.58
C TRP A 181 -27.12 -2.47 -1.95
N GLY A 182 -27.30 -2.20 -0.66
CA GLY A 182 -28.52 -2.50 0.09
C GLY A 182 -28.52 -3.84 0.83
N ASP A 183 -27.46 -4.64 0.72
CA ASP A 183 -27.29 -5.87 1.50
C ASP A 183 -26.70 -5.57 2.87
N PHE A 184 -27.57 -5.19 3.80
CA PHE A 184 -27.21 -4.70 5.11
C PHE A 184 -26.56 -5.79 5.97
N ASN A 185 -27.07 -7.03 5.90
CA ASN A 185 -26.66 -8.13 6.76
C ASN A 185 -25.50 -8.98 6.20
N ASP A 186 -25.03 -8.70 4.98
CA ASP A 186 -23.98 -9.42 4.26
C ASP A 186 -24.34 -10.89 3.97
N ASP A 187 -25.60 -11.19 3.62
CA ASP A 187 -26.05 -12.58 3.43
C ASP A 187 -26.02 -13.10 1.98
N GLY A 188 -25.93 -12.22 0.98
CA GLY A 188 -25.97 -12.63 -0.42
C GLY A 188 -26.98 -11.85 -1.24
N VAL A 189 -28.03 -11.36 -0.59
CA VAL A 189 -29.30 -11.02 -1.21
C VAL A 189 -29.88 -9.77 -0.54
N VAL A 190 -30.29 -8.80 -1.35
CA VAL A 190 -31.07 -7.67 -0.84
C VAL A 190 -32.52 -8.12 -0.63
N SER A 191 -32.95 -8.17 0.61
CA SER A 191 -34.23 -8.74 1.03
C SER A 191 -35.07 -7.77 1.86
N ALA A 192 -36.28 -8.20 2.25
CA ALA A 192 -37.09 -7.47 3.21
C ALA A 192 -36.43 -7.41 4.60
N GLY A 193 -35.54 -8.36 4.93
CA GLY A 193 -34.76 -8.36 6.16
C GLY A 193 -33.79 -7.17 6.21
N ASP A 194 -33.14 -6.87 5.10
CA ASP A 194 -32.25 -5.71 4.98
C ASP A 194 -33.01 -4.40 5.13
N LEU A 195 -34.20 -4.32 4.53
CA LEU A 195 -35.07 -3.16 4.66
C LEU A 195 -35.42 -2.89 6.13
N ILE A 196 -35.77 -3.93 6.88
CA ILE A 196 -36.04 -3.84 8.32
C ILE A 196 -34.77 -3.40 9.06
N GLY A 197 -33.62 -3.98 8.73
CA GLY A 197 -32.33 -3.65 9.34
C GLY A 197 -31.97 -2.18 9.20
N VAL A 198 -32.02 -1.64 7.97
CA VAL A 198 -31.75 -0.21 7.71
C VAL A 198 -32.79 0.67 8.37
N ASN A 199 -34.08 0.32 8.30
CA ASN A 199 -35.14 1.12 8.91
C ASN A 199 -34.97 1.21 10.44
N ASN A 200 -34.59 0.12 11.11
CA ASN A 200 -34.29 0.14 12.54
C ASN A 200 -33.05 0.97 12.89
N ALA A 201 -32.07 1.04 11.98
CA ALA A 201 -30.88 1.84 12.18
C ALA A 201 -31.15 3.35 12.16
N THR A 202 -32.24 3.81 11.52
CA THR A 202 -32.62 5.25 11.50
C THR A 202 -32.91 5.85 12.88
N VAL A 203 -33.21 5.00 13.87
CA VAL A 203 -33.51 5.41 15.26
C VAL A 203 -32.39 5.04 16.25
N SER A 204 -31.27 4.55 15.74
CA SER A 204 -30.08 4.14 16.51
C SER A 204 -28.92 5.10 16.24
N PRO A 205 -27.81 5.02 17.02
CA PRO A 205 -26.58 5.72 16.67
C PRO A 205 -26.13 5.36 15.25
N TYR A 206 -25.40 6.28 14.62
CA TYR A 206 -24.90 6.12 13.25
C TYR A 206 -24.33 4.73 13.00
N ASN A 207 -24.88 4.05 11.99
CA ASN A 207 -24.40 2.77 11.52
C ASN A 207 -23.96 2.90 10.08
N ILE A 208 -22.65 2.81 9.88
CA ILE A 208 -22.01 2.93 8.57
C ILE A 208 -22.54 1.92 7.53
N PHE A 209 -23.07 0.76 7.97
CA PHE A 209 -23.69 -0.25 7.10
C PHE A 209 -25.13 0.04 6.73
N ALA A 210 -25.78 0.95 7.44
CA ALA A 210 -27.13 1.41 7.10
C ALA A 210 -27.13 2.75 6.36
N ASP A 211 -26.04 3.51 6.40
CA ASP A 211 -25.81 4.72 5.61
C ASP A 211 -25.44 4.32 4.17
N MET A 212 -26.48 4.05 3.39
CA MET A 212 -26.36 3.47 2.05
C MET A 212 -25.84 4.49 1.04
N ASN A 213 -26.15 5.77 1.21
CA ASN A 213 -25.68 6.84 0.32
C ASN A 213 -24.35 7.48 0.78
N GLY A 214 -23.88 7.18 1.99
CA GLY A 214 -22.64 7.69 2.55
C GLY A 214 -22.70 9.17 2.91
N ASP A 215 -23.88 9.72 3.20
CA ASP A 215 -24.04 11.13 3.59
C ASP A 215 -23.77 11.39 5.08
N GLY A 216 -23.48 10.33 5.85
CA GLY A 216 -23.22 10.39 7.28
C GLY A 216 -24.48 10.31 8.15
N THR A 217 -25.65 10.12 7.55
CA THR A 217 -26.92 9.97 8.26
C THR A 217 -27.69 8.74 7.74
N VAL A 218 -28.29 7.98 8.66
CA VAL A 218 -29.18 6.87 8.26
C VAL A 218 -30.60 7.41 8.21
N SER A 219 -31.18 7.45 7.02
CA SER A 219 -32.40 8.19 6.71
C SER A 219 -33.38 7.39 5.84
N VAL A 220 -34.52 8.01 5.52
CA VAL A 220 -35.49 7.44 4.56
C VAL A 220 -34.90 7.25 3.17
N SER A 221 -33.89 8.03 2.79
CA SER A 221 -33.20 7.90 1.50
C SER A 221 -32.48 6.55 1.41
N ASP A 222 -31.86 6.09 2.50
CA ASP A 222 -31.19 4.79 2.59
C ASP A 222 -32.18 3.63 2.50
N VAL A 223 -33.33 3.78 3.16
CA VAL A 223 -34.44 2.83 3.06
C VAL A 223 -34.96 2.72 1.62
N GLN A 224 -35.06 3.83 0.88
CA GLN A 224 -35.47 3.79 -0.54
C GLN A 224 -34.44 3.07 -1.42
N ILE A 225 -33.15 3.21 -1.12
CA ILE A 225 -32.09 2.50 -1.83
C ILE A 225 -32.26 0.98 -1.69
N VAL A 226 -32.44 0.48 -0.45
CA VAL A 226 -32.65 -0.95 -0.21
C VAL A 226 -33.93 -1.42 -0.90
N ARG A 227 -35.02 -0.65 -0.76
CA ARG A 227 -36.32 -0.96 -1.38
C ARG A 227 -36.23 -1.11 -2.89
N ALA A 228 -35.50 -0.22 -3.56
CA ALA A 228 -35.33 -0.25 -5.01
C ALA A 228 -34.53 -1.49 -5.50
N ARG A 229 -33.89 -2.22 -4.59
CA ARG A 229 -32.99 -3.33 -4.89
C ARG A 229 -33.44 -4.67 -4.31
N VAL A 230 -34.60 -4.74 -3.65
CA VAL A 230 -35.12 -6.01 -3.12
C VAL A 230 -35.23 -7.04 -4.24
N GLY A 231 -34.68 -8.23 -4.00
CA GLY A 231 -34.58 -9.33 -4.97
C GLY A 231 -33.27 -9.35 -5.76
N THR A 232 -32.38 -8.36 -5.59
CA THR A 232 -31.04 -8.40 -6.20
C THR A 232 -30.11 -9.29 -5.38
N SER A 233 -29.22 -9.99 -6.08
CA SER A 233 -28.17 -10.81 -5.47
C SER A 233 -26.88 -10.66 -6.25
N LEU A 234 -25.75 -10.99 -5.62
CA LEU A 234 -24.50 -11.20 -6.35
C LEU A 234 -24.34 -12.69 -6.68
N PRO A 235 -23.82 -13.02 -7.88
CA PRO A 235 -23.39 -14.38 -8.19
C PRO A 235 -22.20 -14.84 -7.35
#